data_AF-A0A7X2PMX2-F1
#
_entry.id   AF-A0A7X2PMX2-F1
#
_cell.length_a   1.000
_cell.length_b   1.000
_cell.length_c   1.000
_cell.angle_alpha   90.00
_cell.angle_beta   90.00
_cell.angle_gamma   90.00
#
_symmetry.space_group_name_H-M   'P 1'
#
loop_
_entity.id
_entity.type
_entity.pdbx_description
1 polymer ?
#
loop_
_entity_poly.entity_id
_entity_poly.type
_entity_poly.pdbx_seq_one_letter_code
_entity_poly.pdbx_strand_id
1 'polypeptide(L)'
;MTRRQAILLSGAPLTAQRLAPIEELVNTLEMEAMAQRMLPPAVFSEIAGSDRAAFDRITLRPRLMVNTLGLDLTLDLFGQRLFAPILIGPTALQGRFHPGAEKAMIEGASAANTAVVISANPTIPIDQPAWLQLDAVKQVIPPSAKVLILTAPFDWANFDRLRKATKLPLLIKGIMSPKDAQLAQQRGADGIIVSNYRSPSVPGLAQPIEVLPSIAAEINKKIPVLIDGSFRRGSDILKALALGARAVLAARPPLWGLAAYGARGVQQVMEQLQSELARDMAMCGKVTLQQLGPDLVRIHRR
;
A
#
# COMPACT_ATOMS: atom_id res chain seq x y z
N MET A 1 45.67 -28.87 8.12
CA MET A 1 44.49 -27.98 8.10
C MET A 1 43.28 -28.78 7.65
N THR A 2 42.31 -28.98 8.54
CA THR A 2 41.10 -29.79 8.28
C THR A 2 40.14 -29.09 7.32
N ARG A 3 39.41 -29.88 6.51
CA ARG A 3 38.39 -29.49 5.51
C ARG A 3 37.34 -28.45 5.97
N ARG A 4 37.21 -28.21 7.28
CA ARG A 4 36.35 -27.17 7.88
C ARG A 4 36.90 -25.74 7.80
N GLN A 5 38.21 -25.54 7.64
CA GLN A 5 38.80 -24.19 7.57
C GLN A 5 38.82 -23.59 6.15
N ALA A 6 38.66 -24.41 5.10
CA ALA A 6 38.64 -23.94 3.72
C ALA A 6 37.30 -23.31 3.28
N ILE A 7 36.22 -23.51 4.05
CA ILE A 7 34.87 -23.01 3.70
C ILE A 7 34.71 -21.51 4.02
N LEU A 8 35.57 -20.93 4.87
CA LEU A 8 35.47 -19.53 5.27
C LEU A 8 36.09 -18.52 4.29
N LEU A 9 36.77 -18.98 3.23
CA LEU A 9 37.49 -18.10 2.28
C LEU A 9 37.05 -18.25 0.81
N SER A 10 36.12 -19.16 0.51
CA SER A 10 35.45 -19.21 -0.79
C SER A 10 34.04 -18.66 -0.62
N GLY A 11 33.69 -17.56 -1.30
CA GLY A 11 32.34 -16.99 -1.36
C GLY A 11 31.32 -17.95 -1.98
N ALA A 12 31.06 -19.07 -1.33
CA ALA A 12 29.98 -19.97 -1.65
C ALA A 12 28.67 -19.25 -1.31
N PRO A 13 27.65 -19.29 -2.20
CA PRO A 13 26.37 -18.67 -1.92
C PRO A 13 25.82 -19.26 -0.63
N LEU A 14 25.33 -18.40 0.26
CA LEU A 14 24.47 -18.78 1.38
C LEU A 14 23.48 -19.81 0.83
N THR A 15 23.56 -21.05 1.34
CA THR A 15 22.72 -22.19 0.92
C THR A 15 21.32 -21.70 0.59
N ALA A 16 20.91 -21.81 -0.68
CA ALA A 16 19.60 -21.39 -1.14
C ALA A 16 18.55 -22.00 -0.22
N GLN A 17 18.03 -21.20 0.70
CA GLN A 17 17.07 -21.69 1.68
C GLN A 17 15.83 -22.09 0.90
N ARG A 18 15.41 -23.35 1.05
CA ARG A 18 14.25 -23.87 0.32
C ARG A 18 13.04 -23.01 0.65
N LEU A 19 12.54 -22.33 -0.36
CA LEU A 19 11.26 -21.64 -0.31
C LEU A 19 10.14 -22.68 -0.29
N ALA A 20 9.08 -22.37 0.46
CA ALA A 20 7.85 -23.15 0.35
C ALA A 20 7.24 -22.95 -1.05
N PRO A 21 6.48 -23.91 -1.58
CA PRO A 21 5.64 -23.67 -2.74
C PRO A 21 4.72 -22.48 -2.46
N ILE A 22 4.59 -21.56 -3.43
CA ILE A 22 3.81 -20.33 -3.23
C ILE A 22 2.33 -20.62 -2.95
N GLU A 23 1.83 -21.74 -3.48
CA GLU A 23 0.47 -22.23 -3.31
C GLU A 23 0.15 -22.68 -1.88
N GLU A 24 1.19 -23.00 -1.09
CA GLU A 24 1.06 -23.37 0.32
C GLU A 24 1.03 -22.15 1.25
N LEU A 25 1.34 -20.95 0.75
CA LEU A 25 1.32 -19.72 1.54
C LEU A 25 -0.11 -19.18 1.62
N VAL A 26 -0.67 -19.15 2.84
CA VAL A 26 -2.08 -18.81 3.06
C VAL A 26 -2.29 -17.37 3.53
N ASN A 27 -1.21 -16.65 3.84
CA ASN A 27 -1.30 -15.26 4.26
C ASN A 27 -0.01 -14.44 4.03
N THR A 28 -0.13 -13.12 4.06
CA THR A 28 1.00 -12.21 3.77
C THR A 28 2.16 -12.26 4.77
N LEU A 29 1.96 -12.76 6.00
CA LEU A 29 3.04 -12.84 7.00
C LEU A 29 3.98 -14.01 6.69
N GLU A 30 3.47 -15.08 6.08
CA GLU A 30 4.31 -16.17 5.60
C GLU A 30 5.16 -15.70 4.41
N MET A 31 4.61 -14.81 3.57
CA MET A 31 5.36 -14.17 2.49
C MET A 31 6.53 -13.33 3.03
N GLU A 32 6.34 -12.61 4.14
CA GLU A 32 7.42 -11.90 4.84
C GLU A 32 8.55 -12.85 5.25
N ALA A 33 8.20 -14.01 5.83
CA ALA A 33 9.17 -15.02 6.22
C ALA A 33 9.93 -15.56 5.00
N MET A 34 9.29 -15.70 3.83
CA MET A 34 9.98 -16.11 2.60
C MET A 34 10.95 -15.03 2.11
N ALA A 35 10.54 -13.75 2.14
CA ALA A 35 11.41 -12.64 1.77
C ALA A 35 12.64 -12.54 2.69
N GLN A 36 12.46 -12.79 4.00
CA GLN A 36 13.56 -12.82 4.98
C GLN A 36 14.60 -13.90 4.66
N ARG A 37 14.17 -15.03 4.09
CA ARG A 37 15.07 -16.12 3.69
C ARG A 37 15.86 -15.80 2.41
N MET A 38 15.29 -14.97 1.53
CA MET A 38 15.90 -14.63 0.25
C MET A 38 16.84 -13.43 0.30
N LEU A 39 16.56 -12.47 1.17
CA LEU A 39 17.31 -11.22 1.21
C LEU A 39 18.41 -11.26 2.27
N PRO A 40 19.58 -10.65 2.01
CA PRO A 40 20.54 -10.35 3.06
C PRO A 40 19.86 -9.58 4.21
N PRO A 41 20.21 -9.82 5.48
CA PRO A 41 19.53 -9.21 6.63
C PRO A 41 19.45 -7.68 6.57
N ALA A 42 20.51 -7.01 6.11
CA ALA A 42 20.54 -5.57 5.93
C ALA A 42 19.49 -5.08 4.91
N VAL A 43 19.36 -5.78 3.78
CA VAL A 43 18.39 -5.46 2.72
C VAL A 43 16.96 -5.78 3.19
N PHE A 44 16.75 -6.92 3.85
CA PHE A 44 15.44 -7.28 4.40
C PHE A 44 14.94 -6.25 5.42
N SER A 45 15.84 -5.69 6.24
CA SER A 45 15.47 -4.71 7.28
C SER A 45 14.74 -3.47 6.72
N GLU A 46 14.99 -3.10 5.47
CA GLU A 46 14.33 -1.98 4.78
C GLU A 46 12.83 -2.24 4.53
N ILE A 47 12.47 -3.52 4.33
CA ILE A 47 11.10 -3.94 4.00
C ILE A 47 10.43 -4.77 5.11
N ALA A 48 11.09 -4.97 6.25
CA ALA A 48 10.55 -5.71 7.39
C ALA A 48 9.21 -5.14 7.89
N GLY A 49 8.38 -6.01 8.45
CA GLY A 49 7.06 -5.75 8.99
C GLY A 49 7.04 -4.69 10.09
N SER A 50 5.89 -4.03 10.24
CA SER A 50 5.68 -2.95 11.21
C SER A 50 4.89 -3.40 12.42
N ASP A 51 4.90 -2.56 13.45
CA ASP A 51 3.85 -2.55 14.45
C ASP A 51 2.44 -2.48 13.82
N ARG A 52 1.55 -3.31 14.36
CA ARG A 52 0.14 -3.44 13.98
C ARG A 52 -0.80 -3.31 15.17
N ALA A 53 -0.31 -2.95 16.37
CA ALA A 53 -1.11 -2.82 17.59
C ALA A 53 -2.28 -1.83 17.47
N ALA A 54 -2.21 -0.87 16.54
CA ALA A 54 -3.35 0.00 16.22
C ALA A 54 -4.54 -0.73 15.58
N PHE A 55 -4.28 -1.73 14.73
CA PHE A 55 -5.34 -2.54 14.11
C PHE A 55 -6.01 -3.48 15.11
N ASP A 56 -5.27 -3.99 16.09
CA ASP A 56 -5.79 -4.93 17.11
C ASP A 56 -6.81 -4.27 18.04
N ARG A 57 -6.73 -2.94 18.20
CA ARG A 57 -7.70 -2.14 18.97
C ARG A 57 -9.00 -1.84 18.21
N ILE A 58 -9.11 -2.28 16.96
CA ILE A 58 -10.28 -2.06 16.13
C ILE A 58 -10.89 -3.41 15.79
N THR A 59 -12.10 -3.68 16.25
CA THR A 59 -12.81 -4.94 15.97
C THR A 59 -13.92 -4.72 14.95
N LEU A 60 -14.14 -5.71 14.09
CA LEU A 60 -15.24 -5.74 13.13
C LEU A 60 -16.54 -6.26 13.78
N ARG A 61 -17.69 -5.92 13.21
CA ARG A 61 -19.01 -6.38 13.62
C ARG A 61 -19.64 -7.27 12.54
N PRO A 62 -19.56 -8.61 12.66
CA PRO A 62 -20.21 -9.54 11.75
C PRO A 62 -21.73 -9.37 11.71
N ARG A 63 -22.36 -9.79 10.61
CA ARG A 63 -23.81 -9.79 10.43
C ARG A 63 -24.28 -11.16 9.93
N LEU A 64 -25.30 -11.70 10.58
CA LEU A 64 -25.94 -12.96 10.21
C LEU A 64 -27.23 -12.69 9.42
N MET A 65 -27.66 -13.67 8.63
CA MET A 65 -28.91 -13.64 7.85
C MET A 65 -28.99 -12.48 6.84
N VAL A 66 -27.85 -12.12 6.23
CA VAL A 66 -27.77 -11.12 5.16
C VAL A 66 -27.38 -11.83 3.86
N ASN A 67 -28.10 -11.57 2.77
CA ASN A 67 -27.72 -12.10 1.45
C ASN A 67 -26.48 -11.36 0.93
N THR A 68 -25.41 -12.10 0.64
CA THR A 68 -24.13 -11.55 0.19
C THR A 68 -23.72 -11.96 -1.22
N LEU A 69 -24.64 -12.51 -2.03
CA LEU A 69 -24.33 -13.02 -3.37
C LEU A 69 -23.92 -11.93 -4.37
N GLY A 70 -24.33 -10.68 -4.16
CA GLY A 70 -24.04 -9.53 -5.03
C GLY A 70 -22.77 -8.77 -4.69
N LEU A 71 -21.71 -9.47 -4.26
CA LEU A 71 -20.47 -8.86 -3.80
C LEU A 71 -19.74 -8.13 -4.94
N ASP A 72 -19.46 -6.84 -4.74
CA ASP A 72 -18.77 -5.97 -5.69
C ASP A 72 -17.77 -5.07 -4.95
N LEU A 73 -16.49 -5.27 -5.25
CA LEU A 73 -15.38 -4.50 -4.69
C LEU A 73 -14.95 -3.37 -5.63
N THR A 74 -15.58 -3.21 -6.79
CA THR A 74 -15.10 -2.29 -7.81
C THR A 74 -15.18 -0.83 -7.36
N LEU A 75 -14.19 -0.06 -7.80
CA LEU A 75 -14.02 1.33 -7.38
C LEU A 75 -13.64 2.19 -8.58
N ASP A 76 -14.49 3.15 -8.93
CA ASP A 76 -14.10 4.24 -9.82
C ASP A 76 -13.37 5.33 -9.01
N LEU A 77 -12.12 5.59 -9.37
CA LEU A 77 -11.24 6.54 -8.68
C LEU A 77 -10.33 7.24 -9.69
N PHE A 78 -10.40 8.58 -9.74
CA PHE A 78 -9.61 9.42 -10.65
C PHE A 78 -9.68 8.99 -12.13
N GLY A 79 -10.90 8.69 -12.59
CA GLY A 79 -11.16 8.30 -13.98
C GLY A 79 -10.73 6.87 -14.33
N GLN A 80 -10.36 6.05 -13.34
CA GLN A 80 -9.97 4.66 -13.51
C GLN A 80 -10.90 3.74 -12.73
N ARG A 81 -11.31 2.63 -13.35
CA ARG A 81 -12.06 1.57 -12.70
C ARG A 81 -11.08 0.54 -12.14
N LEU A 82 -11.06 0.40 -10.81
CA LEU A 82 -10.23 -0.55 -10.07
C LEU A 82 -11.07 -1.79 -9.72
N PHE A 83 -10.43 -2.97 -9.74
CA PHE A 83 -11.07 -4.23 -9.36
C PHE A 83 -11.44 -4.27 -7.87
N ALA A 84 -10.58 -3.70 -7.02
CA ALA A 84 -10.75 -3.60 -5.58
C ALA A 84 -10.17 -2.27 -5.06
N PRO A 85 -10.55 -1.79 -3.86
CA PRO A 85 -10.02 -0.54 -3.28
C PRO A 85 -8.63 -0.71 -2.68
N ILE A 86 -7.75 -1.45 -3.38
CA ILE A 86 -6.40 -1.80 -2.94
C ILE A 86 -5.45 -1.47 -4.09
N LEU A 87 -4.45 -0.64 -3.82
CA LEU A 87 -3.39 -0.29 -4.75
C LEU A 87 -2.04 -0.73 -4.20
N ILE A 88 -1.04 -0.91 -5.05
CA ILE A 88 0.35 -1.03 -4.61
C ILE A 88 0.91 0.37 -4.39
N GLY A 89 1.37 0.64 -3.17
CA GLY A 89 1.98 1.91 -2.80
C GLY A 89 3.41 2.05 -3.32
N PRO A 90 3.92 3.29 -3.45
CA PRO A 90 5.22 3.52 -4.07
C PRO A 90 6.36 3.01 -3.20
N THR A 91 7.28 2.29 -3.83
CA THR A 91 8.55 1.86 -3.26
C THR A 91 9.65 2.11 -4.29
N ALA A 92 10.67 2.85 -3.90
CA ALA A 92 11.83 3.13 -4.73
C ALA A 92 12.80 1.94 -4.78
N LEU A 93 13.69 1.95 -5.78
CA LEU A 93 14.86 1.08 -5.83
C LEU A 93 14.55 -0.42 -5.70
N GLN A 94 13.50 -0.90 -6.37
CA GLN A 94 13.05 -2.29 -6.21
C GLN A 94 14.06 -3.33 -6.72
N GLY A 95 15.02 -2.92 -7.55
CA GLY A 95 16.16 -3.76 -7.96
C GLY A 95 17.03 -4.24 -6.80
N ARG A 96 16.97 -3.59 -5.63
CA ARG A 96 17.62 -4.07 -4.40
C ARG A 96 16.99 -5.37 -3.87
N PHE A 97 15.72 -5.60 -4.16
CA PHE A 97 14.94 -6.72 -3.63
C PHE A 97 14.75 -7.85 -4.65
N HIS A 98 14.71 -7.54 -5.94
CA HIS A 98 14.57 -8.53 -7.00
C HIS A 98 15.13 -8.01 -8.34
N PRO A 99 15.83 -8.83 -9.15
CA PRO A 99 16.43 -8.38 -10.42
C PRO A 99 15.42 -7.79 -11.42
N GLY A 100 14.18 -8.28 -11.41
CA GLY A 100 13.08 -7.77 -12.24
C GLY A 100 12.51 -6.40 -11.81
N ALA A 101 12.90 -5.90 -10.63
CA ALA A 101 12.57 -4.58 -10.10
C ALA A 101 11.08 -4.17 -10.29
N GLU A 102 10.83 -2.91 -10.66
CA GLU A 102 9.48 -2.37 -10.88
C GLU A 102 8.74 -3.10 -12.02
N LYS A 103 9.44 -3.67 -13.01
CA LYS A 103 8.80 -4.40 -14.11
C LYS A 103 8.10 -5.65 -13.60
N ALA A 104 8.78 -6.46 -12.79
CA ALA A 104 8.17 -7.64 -12.17
C ALA A 104 7.03 -7.27 -11.19
N MET A 105 7.17 -6.15 -10.47
CA MET A 105 6.09 -5.61 -9.64
C MET A 105 4.84 -5.28 -10.48
N ILE A 106 5.04 -4.57 -11.59
CA ILE A 106 3.97 -4.20 -12.51
C ILE A 106 3.33 -5.43 -13.15
N GLU A 107 4.13 -6.40 -13.61
CA GLU A 107 3.64 -7.64 -14.21
C GLU A 107 2.73 -8.40 -13.25
N GLY A 108 3.18 -8.59 -12.01
CA GLY A 108 2.37 -9.26 -10.98
C GLY A 108 1.13 -8.48 -10.57
N ALA A 109 1.24 -7.16 -10.46
CA ALA A 109 0.09 -6.30 -10.16
C ALA A 109 -0.95 -6.31 -11.28
N SER A 110 -0.50 -6.30 -12.54
CA SER A 110 -1.37 -6.37 -13.71
C SER A 110 -2.10 -7.71 -13.77
N ALA A 111 -1.41 -8.82 -13.50
CA ALA A 111 -2.03 -10.14 -13.39
C ALA A 111 -3.13 -10.19 -12.31
N ALA A 112 -2.94 -9.46 -11.20
CA ALA A 112 -3.93 -9.31 -10.13
C ALA A 112 -4.90 -8.13 -10.31
N ASN A 113 -5.01 -7.52 -11.51
CA ASN A 113 -5.86 -6.35 -11.79
C ASN A 113 -5.71 -5.19 -10.77
N THR A 114 -4.48 -4.93 -10.33
CA THR A 114 -4.16 -3.95 -9.30
C THR A 114 -3.32 -2.81 -9.87
N ALA A 115 -3.71 -1.57 -9.57
CA ALA A 115 -2.93 -0.39 -9.95
C ALA A 115 -1.67 -0.24 -9.07
N VAL A 116 -0.57 0.21 -9.68
CA VAL A 116 0.71 0.47 -9.02
C VAL A 116 1.00 1.97 -9.01
N VAL A 117 1.41 2.47 -7.85
CA VAL A 117 2.04 3.79 -7.74
C VAL A 117 3.55 3.61 -7.92
N ILE A 118 4.10 4.24 -8.95
CA ILE A 118 5.54 4.23 -9.22
C ILE A 118 6.20 5.34 -8.43
N SER A 119 7.30 5.01 -7.77
CA SER A 119 8.10 5.97 -7.00
C SER A 119 8.80 6.98 -7.92
N ALA A 120 9.19 8.13 -7.36
CA ALA A 120 9.98 9.13 -8.06
C ALA A 120 11.36 8.59 -8.48
N ASN A 121 11.90 7.59 -7.78
CA ASN A 121 13.22 7.03 -8.08
C ASN A 121 13.12 5.52 -8.36
N PRO A 122 12.53 5.12 -9.50
CA PRO A 122 12.44 3.71 -9.87
C PRO A 122 13.82 3.19 -10.32
N THR A 123 14.07 1.88 -10.16
CA THR A 123 15.31 1.28 -10.68
C THR A 123 15.35 1.29 -12.21
N ILE A 124 14.19 1.14 -12.86
CA ILE A 124 14.09 1.10 -14.32
C ILE A 124 13.14 2.19 -14.86
N PRO A 125 13.33 2.68 -16.09
CA PRO A 125 12.36 3.54 -16.76
C PRO A 125 11.01 2.82 -16.90
N ILE A 126 9.92 3.55 -16.66
CA ILE A 126 8.55 3.06 -16.82
C ILE A 126 7.89 3.81 -17.97
N ASP A 127 7.53 3.08 -19.04
CA ASP A 127 6.96 3.61 -20.28
C ASP A 127 5.43 3.42 -20.39
N GLN A 128 4.82 2.84 -19.37
CA GLN A 128 3.38 2.54 -19.34
C GLN A 128 2.57 3.53 -18.49
N PRO A 129 1.23 3.57 -18.65
CA PRO A 129 0.36 4.34 -17.79
C PRO A 129 0.45 3.95 -16.32
N ALA A 130 0.67 4.94 -15.45
CA ALA A 130 0.83 4.71 -14.01
C ALA A 130 0.42 5.92 -13.17
N TRP A 131 0.21 5.66 -11.88
CA TRP A 131 0.19 6.70 -10.86
C TRP A 131 1.64 6.97 -10.46
N LEU A 132 2.02 8.24 -10.31
CA LEU A 132 3.40 8.64 -10.06
C LEU A 132 3.52 9.39 -8.75
N GLN A 133 4.43 8.94 -7.90
CA GLN A 133 4.89 9.71 -6.77
C GLN A 133 6.02 10.65 -7.22
N LEU A 134 5.98 11.90 -6.79
CA LEU A 134 7.01 12.91 -7.06
C LEU A 134 7.64 13.36 -5.74
N ASP A 135 8.98 13.35 -5.66
CA ASP A 135 9.79 13.83 -4.54
C ASP A 135 10.62 15.10 -4.89
N ALA A 136 10.56 15.55 -6.15
CA ALA A 136 11.16 16.80 -6.63
C ALA A 136 10.30 17.54 -7.67
N VAL A 137 10.28 18.87 -7.59
CA VAL A 137 9.48 19.76 -8.48
C VAL A 137 9.89 19.66 -9.95
N LYS A 138 11.18 19.36 -10.22
CA LYS A 138 11.75 19.33 -11.58
C LYS A 138 11.72 17.93 -12.21
N GLN A 139 10.96 17.00 -11.66
CA GLN A 139 10.84 15.68 -12.22
C GLN A 139 10.05 15.69 -13.53
N VAL A 140 10.55 14.99 -14.54
CA VAL A 140 9.87 14.84 -15.83
C VAL A 140 8.61 14.00 -15.60
N ILE A 141 7.45 14.58 -15.88
CA ILE A 141 6.18 13.86 -15.84
C ILE A 141 5.97 13.21 -17.21
N PRO A 142 6.00 11.86 -17.32
CA PRO A 142 5.77 11.19 -18.59
C PRO A 142 4.33 11.43 -19.06
N PRO A 143 4.08 11.53 -20.38
CA PRO A 143 2.72 11.70 -20.92
C PRO A 143 1.74 10.59 -20.54
N SER A 144 2.25 9.40 -20.17
CA SER A 144 1.47 8.26 -19.73
C SER A 144 0.92 8.40 -18.29
N ALA A 145 1.40 9.37 -17.51
CA ALA A 145 0.98 9.59 -16.13
C ALA A 145 -0.54 9.80 -16.01
N LYS A 146 -1.16 9.11 -15.05
CA LYS A 146 -2.62 9.18 -14.81
C LYS A 146 -2.98 9.96 -13.56
N VAL A 147 -2.14 9.87 -12.52
CA VAL A 147 -2.31 10.55 -11.23
C VAL A 147 -0.93 10.95 -10.73
N LEU A 148 -0.83 12.14 -10.13
CA LEU A 148 0.38 12.63 -9.50
C LEU A 148 0.19 12.66 -7.98
N ILE A 149 1.18 12.17 -7.24
CA ILE A 149 1.18 12.11 -5.79
C ILE A 149 2.41 12.86 -5.29
N LEU A 150 2.21 14.00 -4.63
CA LEU A 150 3.30 14.74 -4.00
C LEU A 150 3.61 14.15 -2.62
N THR A 151 4.89 13.97 -2.34
CA THR A 151 5.41 13.56 -1.04
C THR A 151 6.44 14.58 -0.56
N ALA A 152 6.70 14.67 0.75
CA ALA A 152 7.77 15.55 1.26
C ALA A 152 9.14 15.21 0.64
N PRO A 153 10.05 16.20 0.43
CA PRO A 153 9.92 17.60 0.83
C PRO A 153 9.34 18.50 -0.28
N PHE A 154 8.04 18.78 -0.21
CA PHE A 154 7.38 19.81 -1.03
C PHE A 154 6.69 20.80 -0.10
N ASP A 155 6.68 22.08 -0.50
CA ASP A 155 5.87 23.11 0.12
C ASP A 155 4.64 23.47 -0.74
N TRP A 156 3.80 24.36 -0.21
CA TRP A 156 2.61 24.84 -0.91
C TRP A 156 2.94 25.61 -2.20
N ALA A 157 4.09 26.29 -2.27
CA ALA A 157 4.48 27.00 -3.48
C ALA A 157 4.78 26.00 -4.62
N ASN A 158 5.36 24.85 -4.30
CA ASN A 158 5.59 23.77 -5.24
C ASN A 158 4.26 23.12 -5.69
N PHE A 159 3.35 22.86 -4.75
CA PHE A 159 2.01 22.35 -5.06
C PHE A 159 1.27 23.30 -6.02
N ASP A 160 1.22 24.60 -5.72
CA ASP A 160 0.50 25.60 -6.52
C ASP A 160 1.08 25.71 -7.94
N ARG A 161 2.41 25.62 -8.09
CA ARG A 161 3.07 25.60 -9.41
C ARG A 161 2.68 24.37 -10.21
N LEU A 162 2.76 23.19 -9.61
CA LEU A 162 2.40 21.95 -10.31
C LEU A 162 0.92 21.93 -10.67
N ARG A 163 0.05 22.37 -9.75
CA ARG A 163 -1.39 22.47 -10.00
C ARG A 163 -1.74 23.38 -11.18
N LYS A 164 -1.00 24.48 -11.37
CA LYS A 164 -1.13 25.37 -12.54
C LYS A 164 -0.63 24.71 -13.83
N ALA A 165 0.40 23.87 -13.76
CA ALA A 165 1.04 23.25 -14.91
C ALA A 165 0.34 21.98 -15.43
N THR A 166 -0.56 21.36 -14.65
CA THR A 166 -1.23 20.11 -15.05
C THR A 166 -2.72 20.12 -14.74
N LYS A 167 -3.49 19.29 -15.45
CA LYS A 167 -4.89 18.95 -15.14
C LYS A 167 -5.06 17.54 -14.60
N LEU A 168 -3.96 16.77 -14.49
CA LEU A 168 -4.01 15.44 -13.90
C LEU A 168 -4.47 15.52 -12.43
N PRO A 169 -5.17 14.50 -11.92
CA PRO A 169 -5.44 14.33 -10.50
C PRO A 169 -4.15 14.49 -9.68
N LEU A 170 -4.16 15.39 -8.71
CA LEU A 170 -3.01 15.75 -7.88
C LEU A 170 -3.33 15.50 -6.41
N LEU A 171 -2.64 14.52 -5.83
CA LEU A 171 -2.80 14.10 -4.45
C LEU A 171 -1.64 14.56 -3.58
N ILE A 172 -1.89 14.72 -2.29
CA ILE A 172 -0.85 14.96 -1.28
C ILE A 172 -0.77 13.75 -0.36
N LYS A 173 0.41 13.13 -0.30
CA LYS A 173 0.72 12.04 0.62
C LYS A 173 1.43 12.59 1.85
N GLY A 174 1.20 11.95 2.99
CA GLY A 174 1.85 12.34 4.26
C GLY A 174 0.96 13.13 5.22
N ILE A 175 -0.35 13.21 4.95
CA ILE A 175 -1.29 13.96 5.78
C ILE A 175 -1.56 13.17 7.07
N MET A 176 -1.24 13.76 8.23
CA MET A 176 -1.43 13.15 9.54
C MET A 176 -2.31 13.99 10.49
N SER A 177 -2.81 15.14 10.03
CA SER A 177 -3.68 16.02 10.82
C SER A 177 -4.93 16.47 10.03
N PRO A 178 -6.08 16.67 10.69
CA PRO A 178 -7.26 17.25 10.06
C PRO A 178 -7.00 18.63 9.44
N LYS A 179 -6.21 19.47 10.12
CA LYS A 179 -5.90 20.83 9.65
C LYS A 179 -5.16 20.81 8.30
N ASP A 180 -4.20 19.92 8.13
CA ASP A 180 -3.47 19.80 6.87
C ASP A 180 -4.35 19.21 5.76
N ALA A 181 -5.25 18.27 6.11
CA ALA A 181 -6.26 17.74 5.21
C ALA A 181 -7.20 18.84 4.68
N GLN A 182 -7.69 19.69 5.60
CA GLN A 182 -8.54 20.83 5.26
C GLN A 182 -7.80 21.81 4.34
N LEU A 183 -6.54 22.13 4.64
CA LEU A 183 -5.73 23.02 3.83
C LEU A 183 -5.46 22.45 2.43
N ALA A 184 -5.14 21.17 2.31
CA ALA A 184 -4.98 20.48 1.03
C ALA A 184 -6.25 20.59 0.17
N GLN A 185 -7.42 20.35 0.77
CA GLN A 185 -8.71 20.50 0.11
C GLN A 185 -8.95 21.96 -0.34
N GLN A 186 -8.71 22.95 0.52
CA GLN A 186 -8.89 24.37 0.18
C GLN A 186 -7.96 24.84 -0.94
N ARG A 187 -6.77 24.24 -1.04
CA ARG A 187 -5.78 24.51 -2.10
C ARG A 187 -6.07 23.78 -3.42
N GLY A 188 -7.09 22.92 -3.45
CA GLY A 188 -7.51 22.22 -4.66
C GLY A 188 -6.73 20.92 -4.93
N ALA A 189 -6.29 20.23 -3.89
CA ALA A 189 -5.87 18.83 -4.03
C ALA A 189 -7.08 17.97 -4.40
N ASP A 190 -6.92 17.07 -5.37
CA ASP A 190 -7.99 16.18 -5.83
C ASP A 190 -8.22 15.01 -4.87
N GLY A 191 -7.26 14.76 -3.97
CA GLY A 191 -7.32 13.75 -2.92
C GLY A 191 -6.14 13.85 -1.98
N ILE A 192 -6.19 13.09 -0.89
CA ILE A 192 -5.10 13.02 0.10
C ILE A 192 -4.76 11.56 0.42
N ILE A 193 -3.54 11.32 0.89
CA ILE A 193 -3.10 10.01 1.39
C ILE A 193 -2.61 10.17 2.83
N VAL A 194 -3.34 9.57 3.76
CA VAL A 194 -2.96 9.48 5.17
C VAL A 194 -1.78 8.53 5.28
N SER A 195 -0.64 9.05 5.72
CA SER A 195 0.62 8.31 5.72
C SER A 195 1.61 8.99 6.67
N ASN A 196 2.40 8.20 7.39
CA ASN A 196 3.54 8.69 8.16
C ASN A 196 4.88 8.21 7.57
N TYR A 197 4.86 7.66 6.35
CA TYR A 197 6.00 7.03 5.65
C TYR A 197 6.67 5.87 6.42
N ARG A 198 6.12 5.54 7.59
CA ARG A 198 6.71 4.69 8.60
C ARG A 198 8.20 4.99 8.82
N SER A 199 8.51 6.25 9.15
CA SER A 199 9.87 6.61 9.55
C SER A 199 10.23 5.89 10.85
N PRO A 200 11.12 4.88 10.84
CA PRO A 200 11.53 4.17 12.06
C PRO A 200 12.24 5.09 13.05
N SER A 201 12.64 6.28 12.59
CA SER A 201 13.44 7.26 13.31
C SER A 201 12.69 8.12 14.32
N VAL A 202 11.35 8.01 14.43
CA VAL A 202 10.58 8.85 15.36
C VAL A 202 9.68 7.98 16.25
N PRO A 203 10.17 7.57 17.43
CA PRO A 203 9.34 6.93 18.45
C PRO A 203 8.11 7.79 18.79
N GLY A 204 6.97 7.15 18.99
CA GLY A 204 5.73 7.81 19.44
C GLY A 204 4.89 8.49 18.36
N LEU A 205 5.22 8.34 17.07
CA LEU A 205 4.32 8.78 16.00
C LEU A 205 3.01 7.99 15.99
N ALA A 206 1.90 8.70 15.84
CA ALA A 206 0.59 8.08 15.61
C ALA A 206 0.61 7.22 14.34
N GLN A 207 -0.11 6.10 14.37
CA GLN A 207 -0.31 5.28 13.18
C GLN A 207 -1.37 5.93 12.28
N PRO A 208 -1.24 5.84 10.94
CA PRO A 208 -2.20 6.43 10.00
C PRO A 208 -3.66 6.04 10.30
N ILE A 209 -3.90 4.79 10.68
CA ILE A 209 -5.25 4.29 11.01
C ILE A 209 -5.87 4.97 12.24
N GLU A 210 -5.05 5.47 13.17
CA GLU A 210 -5.52 6.15 14.38
C GLU A 210 -6.03 7.57 14.10
N VAL A 211 -5.42 8.25 13.14
CA VAL A 211 -5.79 9.63 12.75
C VAL A 211 -6.79 9.69 11.60
N LEU A 212 -7.00 8.57 10.89
CA LEU A 212 -7.92 8.48 9.77
C LEU A 212 -9.34 9.00 10.08
N PRO A 213 -9.99 8.65 11.21
CA PRO A 213 -11.39 9.04 11.44
C PRO A 213 -11.57 10.56 11.56
N SER A 214 -10.64 11.26 12.22
CA SER A 214 -10.72 12.73 12.36
C SER A 214 -10.42 13.44 11.04
N ILE A 215 -9.49 12.92 10.24
CA ILE A 215 -9.20 13.43 8.89
C ILE A 215 -10.40 13.21 7.96
N ALA A 216 -10.99 12.02 7.97
CA ALA A 216 -12.15 11.70 7.13
C ALA A 216 -13.37 12.56 7.50
N ALA A 217 -13.59 12.82 8.79
CA ALA A 217 -14.64 13.72 9.27
C ALA A 217 -14.43 15.16 8.79
N GLU A 218 -13.19 15.68 8.85
CA GLU A 218 -12.84 17.03 8.40
C GLU A 218 -13.03 17.20 6.88
N ILE A 219 -12.60 16.22 6.09
CA ILE A 219 -12.78 16.22 4.62
C ILE A 219 -14.27 16.10 4.23
N ASN A 220 -15.07 15.43 5.07
CA ASN A 220 -16.51 15.25 4.87
C ASN A 220 -16.86 14.79 3.44
N LYS A 221 -16.13 13.78 2.95
CA LYS A 221 -16.30 13.16 1.61
C LYS A 221 -16.16 14.10 0.40
N LYS A 222 -15.64 15.32 0.55
CA LYS A 222 -15.46 16.27 -0.56
C LYS A 222 -14.38 15.84 -1.55
N ILE A 223 -13.31 15.22 -1.05
CA ILE A 223 -12.26 14.61 -1.86
C ILE A 223 -11.96 13.19 -1.33
N PRO A 224 -11.50 12.25 -2.18
CA PRO A 224 -11.08 10.92 -1.73
C PRO A 224 -9.93 10.98 -0.70
N VAL A 225 -10.09 10.24 0.39
CA VAL A 225 -9.04 10.00 1.39
C VAL A 225 -8.50 8.60 1.19
N LEU A 226 -7.24 8.47 0.77
CA LEU A 226 -6.54 7.20 0.69
C LEU A 226 -5.66 7.04 1.94
N ILE A 227 -5.16 5.83 2.20
CA ILE A 227 -4.32 5.56 3.37
C ILE A 227 -3.28 4.48 3.06
N ASP A 228 -2.09 4.64 3.63
CA ASP A 228 -1.11 3.56 3.76
C ASP A 228 -0.74 3.35 5.24
N GLY A 229 0.07 2.32 5.51
CA GLY A 229 0.57 2.05 6.86
C GLY A 229 0.19 0.66 7.37
N SER A 230 1.14 -0.26 7.27
CA SER A 230 1.10 -1.55 8.00
C SER A 230 -0.05 -2.52 7.69
N PHE A 231 -0.84 -2.29 6.63
CA PHE A 231 -1.87 -3.24 6.16
C PHE A 231 -1.28 -4.59 5.77
N ARG A 232 -1.82 -5.69 6.30
CA ARG A 232 -1.40 -7.08 6.03
C ARG A 232 -2.54 -8.06 5.80
N ARG A 233 -3.78 -7.68 6.13
CA ARG A 233 -4.97 -8.53 6.03
C ARG A 233 -6.12 -7.80 5.37
N GLY A 234 -7.03 -8.53 4.74
CA GLY A 234 -8.33 -7.99 4.30
C GLY A 234 -9.07 -7.27 5.42
N SER A 235 -9.00 -7.79 6.65
CA SER A 235 -9.65 -7.18 7.82
C SER A 235 -9.07 -5.82 8.18
N ASP A 236 -7.77 -5.62 7.95
CA ASP A 236 -7.13 -4.31 8.17
C ASP A 236 -7.68 -3.29 7.17
N ILE A 237 -7.81 -3.72 5.91
CA ILE A 237 -8.31 -2.92 4.81
C ILE A 237 -9.78 -2.55 5.07
N LEU A 238 -10.61 -3.52 5.44
CA LEU A 238 -12.01 -3.29 5.77
C LEU A 238 -12.19 -2.27 6.91
N LYS A 239 -11.35 -2.35 7.96
CA LYS A 239 -11.35 -1.37 9.05
C LYS A 239 -11.07 0.04 8.52
N ALA A 240 -10.07 0.22 7.66
CA ALA A 240 -9.76 1.52 7.09
C ALA A 240 -10.90 2.07 6.21
N LEU A 241 -11.48 1.23 5.36
CA LEU A 241 -12.61 1.63 4.52
C LEU A 241 -13.82 2.06 5.37
N ALA A 242 -14.13 1.29 6.41
CA ALA A 242 -15.19 1.61 7.38
C ALA A 242 -14.93 2.93 8.13
N LEU A 243 -13.66 3.26 8.38
CA LEU A 243 -13.24 4.51 9.03
C LEU A 243 -13.11 5.70 8.09
N GLY A 244 -13.47 5.55 6.81
CA GLY A 244 -13.60 6.66 5.86
C GLY A 244 -12.52 6.72 4.79
N ALA A 245 -11.62 5.74 4.70
CA ALA A 245 -10.74 5.63 3.55
C ALA A 245 -11.52 5.19 2.30
N ARG A 246 -11.14 5.71 1.14
CA ARG A 246 -11.67 5.33 -0.17
C ARG A 246 -10.89 4.16 -0.79
N ALA A 247 -9.59 4.09 -0.53
CA ALA A 247 -8.72 2.99 -0.93
C ALA A 247 -7.47 2.91 -0.04
N VAL A 248 -6.83 1.74 -0.03
CA VAL A 248 -5.61 1.45 0.72
C VAL A 248 -4.43 1.23 -0.21
N LEU A 249 -3.26 1.74 0.15
CA LEU A 249 -1.99 1.45 -0.51
C LEU A 249 -1.22 0.39 0.29
N ALA A 250 -1.00 -0.77 -0.30
CA ALA A 250 -0.15 -1.84 0.24
C ALA A 250 1.27 -1.71 -0.33
N ALA A 251 2.28 -1.57 0.52
CA ALA A 251 3.68 -1.43 0.10
C ALA A 251 4.52 -2.68 0.42
N ARG A 252 4.67 -3.03 1.70
CA ARG A 252 5.54 -4.13 2.13
C ARG A 252 5.09 -5.53 1.67
N PRO A 253 3.80 -5.91 1.79
CA PRO A 253 3.37 -7.22 1.32
C PRO A 253 3.75 -7.54 -0.13
N PRO A 254 3.45 -6.68 -1.13
CA PRO A 254 3.87 -6.98 -2.49
C PRO A 254 5.40 -6.97 -2.66
N LEU A 255 6.17 -6.20 -1.88
CA LEU A 255 7.64 -6.30 -1.88
C LEU A 255 8.14 -7.64 -1.35
N TRP A 256 7.47 -8.23 -0.36
CA TRP A 256 7.83 -9.56 0.12
C TRP A 256 7.57 -10.61 -0.95
N GLY A 257 6.43 -10.50 -1.64
CA GLY A 257 6.12 -11.32 -2.80
C GLY A 257 7.16 -11.18 -3.91
N LEU A 258 7.51 -9.93 -4.25
CA LEU A 258 8.53 -9.62 -5.25
C LEU A 258 9.89 -10.24 -4.89
N ALA A 259 10.35 -10.06 -3.65
CA ALA A 259 11.65 -10.54 -3.18
C ALA A 259 11.72 -12.07 -3.19
N ALA A 260 10.64 -12.76 -2.81
CA ALA A 260 10.62 -14.20 -2.68
C ALA A 260 10.33 -14.94 -3.99
N TYR A 261 9.40 -14.44 -4.80
CA TYR A 261 8.85 -15.16 -5.96
C TYR A 261 8.64 -14.28 -7.21
N GLY A 262 9.22 -13.08 -7.24
CA GLY A 262 9.09 -12.16 -8.38
C GLY A 262 7.65 -11.74 -8.65
N ALA A 263 7.30 -11.60 -9.93
CA ALA A 263 5.96 -11.18 -10.37
C ALA A 263 4.84 -12.09 -9.84
N ARG A 264 5.08 -13.41 -9.78
CA ARG A 264 4.12 -14.39 -9.24
C ARG A 264 3.83 -14.14 -7.76
N GLY A 265 4.85 -13.78 -6.99
CA GLY A 265 4.70 -13.42 -5.57
C GLY A 265 3.86 -12.17 -5.37
N VAL A 266 4.05 -11.15 -6.21
CA VAL A 266 3.25 -9.93 -6.19
C VAL A 266 1.78 -10.25 -6.52
N GLN A 267 1.53 -11.02 -7.58
CA GLN A 267 0.18 -11.46 -7.95
C GLN A 267 -0.51 -12.16 -6.78
N GLN A 268 0.11 -13.19 -6.21
CA GLN A 268 -0.45 -13.97 -5.11
C GLN A 268 -0.82 -13.10 -3.91
N VAL A 269 0.07 -12.17 -3.51
CA VAL A 269 -0.20 -11.26 -2.38
C VAL A 269 -1.43 -10.41 -2.65
N MET A 270 -1.55 -9.85 -3.85
CA MET A 270 -2.66 -8.96 -4.18
C MET A 270 -3.98 -9.72 -4.27
N GLU A 271 -4.01 -10.88 -4.95
CA GLU A 271 -5.20 -11.74 -5.02
C GLU A 271 -5.64 -12.23 -3.64
N GLN A 272 -4.69 -12.53 -2.74
CA GLN A 272 -4.98 -12.90 -1.36
C GLN A 272 -5.64 -11.75 -0.61
N LEU A 273 -5.09 -10.53 -0.68
CA LEU A 273 -5.66 -9.36 0.01
C LEU A 273 -7.06 -9.00 -0.52
N GLN A 274 -7.28 -9.12 -1.84
CA GLN A 274 -8.59 -8.92 -2.48
C GLN A 274 -9.60 -9.97 -2.00
N SER A 275 -9.20 -11.24 -1.99
CA SER A 275 -10.05 -12.35 -1.54
C SER A 275 -10.39 -12.27 -0.05
N GLU A 276 -9.44 -11.87 0.79
CA GLU A 276 -9.68 -11.62 2.21
C GLU A 276 -10.66 -10.46 2.42
N LEU A 277 -10.46 -9.33 1.73
CA LEU A 277 -11.38 -8.20 1.82
C LEU A 277 -12.80 -8.61 1.42
N ALA A 278 -12.94 -9.35 0.32
CA ALA A 278 -14.22 -9.88 -0.16
C ALA A 278 -14.92 -10.75 0.91
N ARG A 279 -14.19 -11.69 1.52
CA ARG A 279 -14.71 -12.54 2.60
C ARG A 279 -15.12 -11.72 3.83
N ASP A 280 -14.30 -10.77 4.25
CA ASP A 280 -14.57 -9.95 5.43
C ASP A 280 -15.78 -9.03 5.22
N MET A 281 -15.93 -8.47 4.02
CA MET A 281 -17.11 -7.70 3.59
C MET A 281 -18.38 -8.54 3.66
N ALA A 282 -18.35 -9.75 3.07
CA ALA A 282 -19.47 -10.68 3.13
C ALA A 282 -19.82 -11.09 4.58
N MET A 283 -18.83 -11.42 5.41
CA MET A 283 -19.03 -11.74 6.83
C MET A 283 -19.68 -10.57 7.61
N CYS A 284 -19.39 -9.33 7.21
CA CYS A 284 -20.00 -8.13 7.78
C CYS A 284 -21.36 -7.77 7.15
N GLY A 285 -21.86 -8.57 6.21
CA GLY A 285 -23.12 -8.33 5.51
C GLY A 285 -23.08 -7.09 4.63
N LYS A 286 -21.92 -6.75 4.06
CA LYS A 286 -21.72 -5.59 3.19
C LYS A 286 -21.25 -6.07 1.82
N VAL A 287 -22.06 -5.84 0.80
CA VAL A 287 -21.79 -6.35 -0.55
C VAL A 287 -21.19 -5.30 -1.47
N THR A 288 -21.24 -4.02 -1.12
CA THR A 288 -20.61 -2.95 -1.91
C THR A 288 -19.84 -1.97 -1.03
N LEU A 289 -18.89 -1.27 -1.63
CA LEU A 289 -18.07 -0.27 -0.92
C LEU A 289 -18.90 0.88 -0.31
N GLN A 290 -20.05 1.22 -0.91
CA GLN A 290 -20.93 2.30 -0.43
C GLN A 290 -21.64 1.96 0.88
N GLN A 291 -21.75 0.67 1.21
CA GLN A 291 -22.37 0.21 2.45
C GLN A 291 -21.41 0.22 3.65
N LEU A 292 -20.12 0.46 3.39
CA LEU A 292 -19.09 0.51 4.42
C LEU A 292 -19.18 1.81 5.20
N GLY A 293 -19.08 1.71 6.52
CA GLY A 293 -19.19 2.85 7.42
C GLY A 293 -18.76 2.51 8.84
N PRO A 294 -18.74 3.51 9.74
CA PRO A 294 -18.24 3.34 11.10
C PRO A 294 -19.10 2.38 11.94
N ASP A 295 -20.32 2.05 11.51
CA ASP A 295 -21.15 1.00 12.09
C ASP A 295 -20.53 -0.41 12.00
N LEU A 296 -19.54 -0.60 11.14
CA LEU A 296 -18.81 -1.88 11.01
C LEU A 296 -17.75 -2.09 12.07
N VAL A 297 -17.29 -1.03 12.72
CA VAL A 297 -16.12 -1.09 13.59
C VAL A 297 -16.43 -0.62 15.00
N ARG A 298 -15.68 -1.17 15.95
CA ARG A 298 -15.58 -0.64 17.31
C ARG A 298 -14.11 -0.37 17.60
N ILE A 299 -13.81 0.86 17.97
CA ILE A 299 -12.48 1.27 18.44
C ILE A 299 -12.47 1.12 19.97
N HIS A 300 -11.58 0.28 20.49
CA HIS A 300 -11.41 0.08 21.91
C HIS A 300 -10.44 1.13 22.47
N ARG A 301 -10.79 1.73 23.60
CA ARG A 301 -9.89 2.64 24.32
C ARG A 301 -8.76 1.82 24.95
N ARG A 302 -7.59 2.43 25.07
CA ARG A 302 -6.49 1.89 25.88
C ARG A 302 -6.87 1.85 27.35
#